data_AF-M0DU85-F1
#
_entry.id   AF-M0DU85-F1
#
_cell.length_a   1.000
_cell.length_b   1.000
_cell.length_c   1.000
_cell.angle_alpha   90.00
_cell.angle_beta   90.00
_cell.angle_gamma   90.00
#
_symmetry.space_group_name_H-M   'P 1'
#
loop_
_entity.id
_entity.type
_entity.pdbx_description
1 polymer ?
#
loop_
_entity_poly.entity_id
_entity_poly.type
_entity_poly.pdbx_seq_one_letter_code
_entity_poly.pdbx_strand_id
1 'polypeptide(L)'
;MSLREVSKYIDKYGIDRSHVAIHNWVQKADLQPADGESPDRIAVDQKPIRIHDEQYWLYAAVDPQTNRILHSRLFPTYTIPIARGLLTELAEKYDGEDAPFSSMTQTI
;
A
#
# COMPACT_ATOMS: atom_id res chain seq x y z
N MET A 1 -15.13 11.57 6.72
CA MET A 1 -13.89 12.19 7.25
C MET A 1 -13.23 12.95 6.10
N SER A 2 -12.83 14.20 6.30
CA SER A 2 -12.18 15.03 5.27
C SER A 2 -10.67 14.76 5.19
N LEU A 3 -10.03 15.04 4.05
CA LEU A 3 -8.58 14.84 3.89
C LEU A 3 -7.72 15.70 4.84
N ARG A 4 -8.25 16.84 5.29
CA ARG A 4 -7.60 17.67 6.32
C ARG A 4 -7.65 17.03 7.70
N GLU A 5 -8.76 16.37 8.03
CA GLU A 5 -8.87 15.60 9.27
C GLU A 5 -7.98 14.35 9.22
N VAL A 6 -7.91 13.67 8.07
CA VAL A 6 -6.98 12.54 7.87
C VAL A 6 -5.53 13.00 8.02
N SER A 7 -5.15 14.13 7.43
CA SER A 7 -3.80 14.72 7.56
C SER A 7 -3.43 15.00 9.03
N LYS A 8 -4.30 15.65 9.79
CA LYS A 8 -4.09 15.87 11.25
C LYS A 8 -4.06 14.57 12.04
N TYR A 9 -4.87 13.59 11.64
CA TYR A 9 -4.94 12.31 12.31
C TYR A 9 -3.68 11.47 12.10
N ILE A 10 -3.01 11.55 10.94
CA ILE A 10 -1.76 10.82 10.70
C ILE A 10 -0.52 11.56 11.22
N ASP A 11 -0.58 12.89 11.32
CA ASP A 11 0.46 13.73 11.93
C ASP A 11 0.75 13.31 13.39
N LYS A 12 -0.29 12.93 14.15
CA LYS A 12 -0.12 12.43 15.53
C LYS A 12 0.70 11.13 15.62
N TYR A 13 0.90 10.42 14.51
CA TYR A 13 1.75 9.23 14.41
C TYR A 13 3.13 9.57 13.81
N GLY A 14 3.49 10.85 13.73
CA GLY A 14 4.76 11.33 13.19
C GLY A 14 4.82 11.39 11.67
N ILE A 15 3.69 11.20 10.96
CA ILE A 15 3.60 11.20 9.50
C ILE A 15 3.21 12.60 9.02
N ASP A 16 4.22 13.41 8.66
CA ASP A 16 3.98 14.75 8.10
C ASP A 16 3.64 14.64 6.60
N ARG A 17 2.35 14.79 6.28
CA ARG A 17 1.82 14.82 4.91
C ARG A 17 0.68 15.84 4.76
N SER A 18 0.78 16.66 3.73
CA SER A 18 -0.28 17.58 3.35
C SER A 18 -1.51 16.85 2.81
N HIS A 19 -2.70 17.40 3.03
CA HIS A 19 -3.94 16.88 2.46
C HIS A 19 -3.92 16.73 0.92
N VAL A 20 -3.13 17.56 0.22
CA VAL A 20 -2.91 17.45 -1.23
C VAL A 20 -2.04 16.23 -1.57
N ALA A 21 -1.00 15.96 -0.78
CA ALA A 21 -0.17 14.76 -0.94
C ALA A 21 -1.00 13.49 -0.71
N ILE A 22 -1.87 13.50 0.31
CA ILE A 22 -2.80 12.38 0.60
C ILE A 22 -3.79 12.22 -0.56
N HIS A 23 -4.38 13.30 -1.07
CA HIS A 23 -5.26 13.26 -2.23
C HIS A 23 -4.57 12.64 -3.45
N ASN A 24 -3.37 13.12 -3.77
CA ASN A 24 -2.58 12.63 -4.89
C ASN A 24 -2.15 11.18 -4.70
N TRP A 25 -1.90 10.72 -3.47
CA TRP A 25 -1.65 9.31 -3.19
C TRP A 25 -2.89 8.47 -3.45
N VAL A 26 -4.06 8.91 -2.99
CA VAL A 26 -5.34 8.20 -3.25
C VAL A 26 -5.66 8.17 -4.75
N GLN A 27 -5.45 9.28 -5.47
CA GLN A 27 -5.68 9.31 -6.92
C GLN A 27 -4.64 8.55 -7.74
N LYS A 28 -3.37 8.56 -7.34
CA LYS A 28 -2.33 7.78 -8.04
C LYS A 28 -2.39 6.30 -7.70
N ALA A 29 -3.01 5.95 -6.58
CA ALA A 29 -3.23 4.56 -6.27
C ALA A 29 -4.09 3.93 -7.36
N ASP A 30 -5.23 4.55 -7.75
CA ASP A 30 -6.20 4.06 -8.77
C ASP A 30 -5.99 2.60 -9.17
N LEU A 31 -6.13 1.72 -8.17
CA LEU A 31 -5.70 0.33 -8.23
C LEU A 31 -6.73 -0.53 -8.94
N GLN A 32 -7.61 0.07 -9.75
CA GLN A 32 -8.61 -0.69 -10.44
C GLN A 32 -7.94 -1.72 -11.34
N PRO A 33 -8.43 -2.97 -11.35
CA PRO A 33 -7.91 -3.97 -12.25
C PRO A 33 -8.00 -3.43 -13.68
N ALA A 34 -6.94 -3.59 -14.47
CA ALA A 34 -7.02 -3.27 -15.89
C ALA A 34 -8.16 -4.11 -16.51
N ASP A 35 -8.90 -3.54 -17.48
CA ASP A 35 -10.04 -4.22 -18.10
C ASP A 35 -9.68 -5.68 -18.48
N GLY A 36 -10.31 -6.65 -17.79
CA GLY A 36 -10.06 -8.08 -17.97
C GLY A 36 -9.17 -8.77 -16.93
N GLU A 37 -8.62 -8.07 -15.93
CA GLU A 37 -7.95 -8.69 -14.79
C GLU A 37 -8.95 -9.20 -13.74
N SER A 38 -8.64 -10.35 -13.11
CA SER A 38 -9.53 -10.96 -12.13
C SER A 38 -9.70 -10.06 -10.90
N PRO A 39 -10.94 -9.86 -10.42
CA PRO A 39 -11.24 -9.14 -9.18
C PRO A 39 -10.58 -9.71 -7.91
N ASP A 40 -10.11 -10.96 -7.96
CA ASP A 40 -9.58 -11.71 -6.80
C ASP A 40 -8.09 -11.42 -6.51
N ARG A 41 -7.48 -10.47 -7.22
CA ARG A 41 -6.05 -10.16 -7.06
C ARG A 41 -5.83 -9.13 -5.95
N ILE A 42 -4.88 -9.39 -5.05
CA ILE A 42 -4.42 -8.40 -4.08
C ILE A 42 -3.36 -7.50 -4.73
N ALA A 43 -3.60 -6.19 -4.75
CA ALA A 43 -2.60 -5.22 -5.17
C ALA A 43 -1.64 -4.91 -4.01
N VAL A 44 -0.35 -4.77 -4.30
CA VAL A 44 0.66 -4.41 -3.28
C VAL A 44 1.40 -3.16 -3.74
N ASP A 45 1.34 -2.09 -2.96
CA ASP A 45 2.10 -0.86 -3.18
C ASP A 45 3.23 -0.70 -2.15
N GLN A 46 4.34 -0.10 -2.59
CA GLN A 46 5.50 0.21 -1.77
C GLN A 46 5.81 1.71 -1.87
N LYS A 47 5.83 2.42 -0.73
CA LYS A 47 6.16 3.84 -0.67
C LYS A 47 7.16 4.18 0.44
N PRO A 48 8.14 5.05 0.19
CA PRO A 48 8.90 5.66 1.25
C PRO A 48 8.02 6.67 1.99
N ILE A 49 7.99 6.56 3.33
CA ILE A 49 7.31 7.49 4.22
C ILE A 49 8.30 7.99 5.28
N ARG A 50 7.97 9.10 5.94
CA ARG A 50 8.78 9.67 7.01
C ARG A 50 7.95 9.63 8.30
N ILE A 51 8.52 9.04 9.35
CA ILE A 51 7.92 8.93 10.69
C ILE A 51 8.94 9.51 11.67
N HIS A 52 8.58 10.54 12.42
CA HIS A 52 9.49 11.22 13.38
C HIS A 52 10.87 11.52 12.77
N ASP A 53 10.86 12.10 11.57
CA ASP A 53 12.06 12.47 10.81
C ASP A 53 12.93 11.32 10.27
N GLU A 54 12.59 10.06 10.56
CA GLU A 54 13.23 8.88 10.00
C GLU A 54 12.49 8.35 8.78
N GLN A 55 13.23 7.83 7.79
CA GLN A 55 12.65 7.24 6.59
C GLN A 55 12.33 5.76 6.80
N TYR A 56 11.11 5.37 6.44
CA TYR A 56 10.64 4.00 6.44
C TYR A 56 10.05 3.64 5.07
N TRP A 57 9.97 2.35 4.78
CA TRP A 57 9.27 1.79 3.64
C TRP A 57 7.95 1.18 4.09
N LEU A 58 6.85 1.77 3.65
CA LEU A 58 5.51 1.24 3.82
C LEU A 58 5.22 0.29 2.67
N TYR A 59 4.84 -0.93 3.03
CA TYR A 59 4.24 -1.89 2.13
C TYR A 59 2.77 -2.04 2.50
N ALA A 60 1.86 -1.88 1.55
CA ALA A 60 0.44 -2.02 1.75
C ALA A 60 -0.16 -2.95 0.69
N ALA A 61 -0.76 -4.04 1.17
CA ALA A 61 -1.62 -4.90 0.38
C ALA A 61 -3.05 -4.37 0.46
N VAL A 62 -3.72 -4.27 -0.68
CA VAL A 62 -5.02 -3.63 -0.80
C VAL A 62 -5.91 -4.39 -1.77
N ASP A 63 -7.21 -4.35 -1.48
CA ASP A 63 -8.24 -4.85 -2.38
C ASP A 63 -8.44 -3.81 -3.50
N PRO A 64 -8.18 -4.17 -4.77
CA PRO A 64 -8.25 -3.23 -5.89
C PRO A 64 -9.69 -2.78 -6.21
N GLN A 65 -10.71 -3.56 -5.83
CA GLN A 65 -12.12 -3.19 -6.04
C GLN A 65 -12.59 -2.20 -4.99
N THR A 66 -12.22 -2.42 -3.72
CA THR A 66 -12.72 -1.60 -2.60
C THR A 66 -11.75 -0.52 -2.15
N ASN A 67 -10.52 -0.50 -2.67
CA ASN A 67 -9.40 0.32 -2.22
C ASN A 67 -9.15 0.20 -0.70
N ARG A 68 -9.51 -0.94 -0.09
CA ARG A 68 -9.32 -1.19 1.34
C ARG A 68 -7.96 -1.80 1.59
N ILE A 69 -7.26 -1.30 2.60
CA ILE A 69 -6.01 -1.91 3.06
C ILE A 69 -6.32 -3.24 3.74
N LEU A 70 -5.79 -4.32 3.18
CA LEU A 70 -5.89 -5.68 3.69
C LEU A 70 -4.77 -5.99 4.68
N HIS A 71 -3.56 -5.51 4.39
CA HIS A 71 -2.38 -5.72 5.23
C HIS A 71 -1.34 -4.61 5.02
N SER A 72 -0.60 -4.24 6.05
CA SER A 72 0.46 -3.24 5.93
C SER A 72 1.63 -3.53 6.87
N ARG A 73 2.86 -3.30 6.39
CA ARG A 73 4.10 -3.42 7.16
C ARG A 73 5.03 -2.24 6.92
N LEU A 74 5.84 -1.92 7.92
CA LEU A 74 6.87 -0.90 7.85
C LEU A 74 8.24 -1.54 8.04
N PHE A 75 9.19 -1.16 7.19
CA PHE A 75 10.58 -1.59 7.29
C PHE A 75 11.52 -0.38 7.23
N PRO A 76 12.64 -0.38 7.97
CA PRO A 76 13.63 0.70 7.88
C PRO A 76 14.38 0.71 6.54
N THR A 77 14.36 -0.41 5.80
CA THR A 77 15.02 -0.56 4.50
C THR A 77 14.10 -1.28 3.51
N TYR A 78 14.41 -1.16 2.21
CA TYR A 78 13.79 -2.01 1.18
C TYR A 78 14.86 -2.98 0.66
N THR A 79 14.55 -4.27 0.68
CA THR A 79 15.39 -5.29 0.08
C THR A 79 14.52 -6.36 -0.58
N ILE A 80 15.05 -7.03 -1.60
CA ILE A 80 14.32 -8.12 -2.29
C ILE A 80 13.86 -9.22 -1.31
N PRO A 81 14.66 -9.66 -0.31
CA PRO A 81 14.19 -10.62 0.69
C PRO A 81 12.99 -10.14 1.51
N ILE A 82 12.95 -8.86 1.89
CA ILE A 82 11.82 -8.27 2.63
C ILE A 82 10.55 -8.32 1.77
N ALA A 83 10.64 -7.89 0.52
CA ALA A 83 9.50 -7.91 -0.40
C ALA A 83 9.00 -9.34 -0.64
N ARG A 84 9.91 -10.32 -0.81
CA ARG A 84 9.54 -11.72 -0.98
C ARG A 84 8.85 -12.29 0.26
N GLY A 85 9.39 -12.04 1.45
CA GLY A 85 8.79 -12.50 2.70
C GLY A 85 7.37 -11.97 2.89
N LEU A 86 7.14 -10.70 2.55
CA LEU A 86 5.80 -10.11 2.57
C LEU A 86 4.85 -10.80 1.58
N LEU A 87 5.29 -11.05 0.35
CA LEU A 87 4.46 -11.75 -0.65
C LEU A 87 4.12 -13.18 -0.21
N THR A 88 5.06 -13.90 0.42
CA THR A 88 4.79 -15.22 1.01
C THR A 88 3.78 -15.12 2.16
N GLU A 89 3.92 -14.16 3.06
CA GLU A 89 2.94 -13.92 4.16
C GLU A 89 1.55 -13.62 3.60
N LEU A 90 1.46 -12.80 2.55
CA LEU A 90 0.20 -12.47 1.90
C LEU A 90 -0.41 -13.69 1.19
N ALA A 91 0.40 -14.49 0.51
CA ALA A 91 -0.05 -15.74 -0.08
C ALA A 91 -0.64 -16.64 1.01
N GLU A 92 0.11 -17.00 2.05
CA GLU A 92 -0.38 -17.86 3.12
C GLU A 92 -1.66 -17.35 3.80
N LYS A 93 -1.82 -16.03 3.91
CA LYS A 93 -2.97 -15.42 4.59
C LYS A 93 -4.22 -15.32 3.71
N TYR A 94 -4.05 -15.22 2.40
CA TYR A 94 -5.14 -14.93 1.45
C TYR A 94 -5.30 -16.01 0.36
N ASP A 95 -4.53 -17.10 0.39
CA ASP A 95 -4.62 -18.26 -0.52
C ASP A 95 -5.78 -19.21 -0.16
N GLY A 96 -6.93 -18.63 0.13
CA GLY A 96 -8.22 -19.33 0.17
C GLY A 96 -9.00 -19.01 -1.10
N GLU A 97 -8.85 -19.89 -2.11
CA GLU A 97 -9.38 -19.80 -3.49
C GLU A 97 -8.80 -18.68 -4.36
N ASP A 98 -7.87 -19.06 -5.25
CA ASP A 98 -7.52 -18.39 -6.52
C ASP A 98 -7.31 -16.85 -6.49
N ALA A 99 -6.38 -16.35 -5.67
CA ALA A 99 -5.95 -14.94 -5.68
C ALA A 99 -4.56 -14.74 -6.32
N PRO A 100 -4.42 -14.74 -7.66
CA PRO A 100 -3.12 -14.50 -8.31
C PRO A 100 -2.67 -13.04 -8.13
N PHE A 101 -1.61 -12.78 -7.36
CA PHE A 101 -1.03 -11.44 -7.19
C PHE A 101 -0.66 -10.78 -8.55
N SER A 102 -1.08 -9.53 -8.81
CA SER A 102 -0.62 -8.77 -9.99
C SER A 102 0.57 -7.86 -9.66
N SER A 103 1.41 -7.64 -10.67
CA SER A 103 2.79 -7.16 -10.59
C SER A 103 2.97 -5.73 -10.06
N MET A 104 4.13 -5.50 -9.43
CA MET A 104 4.67 -4.18 -9.10
C MET A 104 4.98 -3.39 -10.37
N THR A 105 4.22 -2.32 -10.66
CA THR A 105 4.66 -1.35 -11.68
C THR A 105 5.50 -0.28 -10.99
N GLN A 106 6.81 -0.49 -11.03
CA GLN A 106 7.79 0.48 -10.54
C GLN A 106 7.90 1.64 -11.53
N THR A 107 7.23 2.76 -11.27
CA THR A 107 7.54 4.03 -11.95
C THR A 107 8.67 4.70 -11.18
N ILE A 108 9.84 4.80 -11.83
CA ILE A 108 11.03 5.54 -11.38
C ILE A 108 10.69 7.03 -11.25
#